data_AF-A0A927PIQ2-F1
#
_entry.id   AF-A0A927PIQ2-F1
#
_cell.length_a   1.000
_cell.length_b   1.000
_cell.length_c   1.000
_cell.angle_alpha   90.00
_cell.angle_beta   90.00
_cell.angle_gamma   90.00
#
_symmetry.space_group_name_H-M   'P 1'
#
loop_
_entity.id
_entity.type
_entity.pdbx_description
1 polymer ?
#
loop_
_entity_poly.entity_id
_entity_poly.type
_entity_poly.pdbx_seq_one_letter_code
_entity_poly.pdbx_strand_id
1 'polypeptide(L)'
;MITLDYSLTKDDFLFIQLYRASHDEQANKQRRREKYRIIGLSLLCGIVLFLDEEYRYYSYFMLGSGLLFFLVYPWWSAWFYKRMFKKHIEAQFKDQLPYFTKLVMEDEFIEVASPRGNTRFLISDIKSIIETKDHLVILFSEFMSIIIPKKEVPDLNLLQKQIEAYRDNYKIPVTQDFVWKWK
;
A
#
# COMPACT_ATOMS: atom_id res chain seq x y z
N MET A 1 -11.78 24.28 -12.21
CA MET A 1 -12.86 23.29 -11.96
C MET A 1 -12.77 22.15 -12.98
N ILE A 2 -12.59 20.92 -12.50
CA ILE A 2 -12.58 19.72 -13.34
C ILE A 2 -13.52 18.67 -12.73
N THR A 3 -14.20 17.89 -13.58
CA THR A 3 -15.10 16.81 -13.16
C THR A 3 -14.64 15.51 -13.78
N LEU A 4 -14.48 14.47 -12.96
CA LEU A 4 -14.01 13.16 -13.35
C LEU A 4 -15.01 12.10 -12.86
N ASP A 5 -15.47 11.26 -13.78
CA ASP A 5 -16.29 10.10 -13.47
C ASP A 5 -15.45 8.86 -13.74
N TYR A 6 -15.22 8.03 -12.72
CA TYR A 6 -14.39 6.84 -12.85
C TYR A 6 -14.89 5.71 -11.96
N SER A 7 -14.48 4.48 -12.27
CA SER A 7 -14.77 3.32 -11.45
C SER A 7 -13.58 2.95 -10.56
N LEU A 8 -13.84 2.66 -9.29
CA LEU A 8 -12.84 2.11 -8.38
C LEU A 8 -13.01 0.60 -8.27
N THR A 9 -11.93 -0.12 -8.53
CA THR A 9 -11.85 -1.58 -8.51
C THR A 9 -11.14 -2.09 -7.26
N LYS A 10 -11.21 -3.41 -7.02
CA LYS A 10 -10.47 -4.06 -5.93
C LYS A 10 -8.95 -3.84 -6.04
N ASP A 11 -8.43 -3.77 -7.26
CA ASP A 11 -7.00 -3.60 -7.50
C ASP A 11 -6.51 -2.20 -7.13
N ASP A 12 -7.35 -1.18 -7.27
CA ASP A 12 -7.02 0.20 -6.87
C ASP A 12 -6.92 0.33 -5.34
N PHE A 13 -7.84 -0.32 -4.60
CA PHE A 13 -7.76 -0.42 -3.14
C PHE A 13 -6.58 -1.26 -2.68
N LEU A 14 -6.27 -2.34 -3.40
CA LEU A 14 -5.12 -3.18 -3.08
C LEU A 14 -3.81 -2.41 -3.28
N PHE A 15 -3.72 -1.64 -4.36
CA PHE A 15 -2.59 -0.76 -4.65
C PHE A 15 -2.31 0.19 -3.48
N ILE A 16 -3.30 0.95 -3.01
CA ILE A 16 -3.06 1.94 -1.95
C ILE A 16 -2.65 1.28 -0.62
N GLN A 17 -3.23 0.12 -0.28
CA GLN A 17 -2.87 -0.60 0.94
C GLN A 17 -1.43 -1.11 0.88
N LEU A 18 -1.02 -1.67 -0.27
CA LEU A 18 0.36 -2.10 -0.50
C LEU A 18 1.33 -0.92 -0.51
N TYR A 19 0.96 0.19 -1.15
CA TYR A 19 1.78 1.39 -1.23
C TYR A 19 2.05 1.97 0.17
N ARG A 20 1.01 2.16 0.98
CA ARG A 20 1.14 2.59 2.38
C ARG A 20 1.99 1.63 3.18
N ALA A 21 1.72 0.33 3.10
CA ALA A 21 2.47 -0.68 3.83
C ALA A 21 3.94 -0.79 3.41
N SER A 22 4.32 -0.30 2.22
CA SER A 22 5.71 -0.23 1.76
C SER A 22 6.44 1.04 2.25
N HIS A 23 5.71 2.12 2.51
CA HIS A 23 6.25 3.40 2.98
C HIS A 23 6.17 3.57 4.51
N ASP A 24 5.40 2.73 5.20
CA ASP A 24 5.35 2.70 6.65
C ASP A 24 6.66 2.11 7.23
N GLU A 25 7.49 2.99 7.79
CA GLU A 25 8.73 2.59 8.45
C GLU A 25 8.52 1.64 9.63
N GLN A 26 7.45 1.82 10.40
CA GLN A 26 7.18 1.00 11.59
C GLN A 26 6.79 -0.41 11.16
N ALA A 27 5.88 -0.53 10.19
CA ALA A 27 5.51 -1.82 9.61
C ALA A 27 6.73 -2.53 8.99
N ASN A 28 7.59 -1.80 8.27
CA ASN A 28 8.82 -2.36 7.69
C ASN A 28 9.83 -2.79 8.75
N LYS A 29 10.03 -2.00 9.82
CA LYS A 29 10.89 -2.37 10.96
C LYS A 29 10.35 -3.62 11.66
N GLN A 30 9.04 -3.71 11.86
CA GLN A 30 8.40 -4.88 12.46
C GLN A 30 8.61 -6.14 11.61
N ARG A 31 8.38 -6.08 10.29
CA ARG A 31 8.63 -7.19 9.36
C ARG A 31 10.06 -7.71 9.45
N ARG A 32 11.05 -6.80 9.42
CA ARG A 32 12.46 -7.17 9.58
C ARG A 32 12.74 -7.83 10.92
N ARG A 33 12.18 -7.29 12.01
CA ARG A 33 12.33 -7.86 13.36
C ARG A 33 11.75 -9.26 13.44
N GLU A 34 10.57 -9.49 12.86
CA GLU A 34 9.94 -10.81 12.82
C GLU A 34 10.76 -11.83 12.02
N LYS A 35 11.28 -11.42 10.86
CA LYS A 35 12.22 -12.22 10.06
C LYS A 35 13.40 -12.69 10.90
N TYR A 36 14.12 -11.75 11.51
CA TYR A 36 15.33 -12.08 12.27
C TYR A 36 15.03 -12.79 13.60
N ARG A 37 13.86 -12.57 14.20
CA ARG A 37 13.43 -13.31 15.40
C ARG A 37 13.23 -14.79 15.11
N ILE A 38 12.56 -15.13 14.01
CA ILE A 38 12.34 -16.55 13.63
C ILE A 38 13.66 -17.23 13.30
N ILE A 39 14.52 -16.59 12.52
CA ILE A 39 15.84 -17.13 12.16
C ILE A 39 16.72 -17.27 13.40
N GLY A 40 16.78 -16.24 14.25
CA GLY A 40 17.57 -16.27 15.47
C GLY A 40 17.15 -17.38 16.42
N LEU A 41 15.83 -17.60 16.58
CA LEU A 41 15.32 -18.71 17.39
C LEU A 41 15.66 -20.07 16.79
N SER A 42 15.52 -20.23 15.47
CA SER A 42 15.88 -21.46 14.76
C SER A 42 17.38 -21.79 14.89
N LEU A 43 18.25 -20.79 14.74
CA LEU A 43 19.70 -20.93 14.94
C LEU A 43 20.04 -21.29 16.38
N LEU A 44 19.43 -20.62 17.36
CA LEU A 44 19.66 -20.89 18.78
C LEU A 44 19.26 -22.31 19.15
N CYS A 45 18.07 -22.76 18.73
CA CYS A 45 17.63 -24.14 18.92
C CYS A 45 18.57 -25.14 18.24
N GLY A 46 19.00 -24.85 17.00
CA GLY A 46 19.95 -25.70 16.28
C GLY A 46 21.30 -25.83 16.97
N ILE A 47 21.84 -24.75 17.53
CA ILE A 47 23.11 -24.76 18.26
C ILE A 47 22.98 -25.58 19.56
N VAL A 48 21.91 -25.38 20.34
CA VAL A 48 21.69 -26.12 21.59
C VAL A 48 21.61 -27.62 21.33
N LEU A 49 20.86 -28.04 20.29
CA LEU A 49 20.73 -29.45 19.91
C LEU A 49 22.03 -30.05 19.34
N PHE A 50 22.98 -29.23 18.90
CA PHE A 50 24.26 -29.71 18.36
C PHE A 50 25.22 -30.19 19.45
N LEU A 51 25.06 -29.68 20.68
CA LEU A 51 25.92 -30.00 21.81
C LEU A 51 25.67 -31.41 22.38
N ASP A 52 24.53 -32.01 22.02
CA ASP A 52 24.15 -33.36 22.41
C ASP A 52 24.30 -34.31 21.20
N GLU A 53 25.07 -35.39 21.38
CA GLU A 53 25.35 -36.33 20.30
C GLU A 53 24.09 -37.07 19.83
N GLU A 54 23.13 -37.31 20.72
CA GLU A 54 21.87 -38.00 20.37
C GLU A 54 20.97 -37.14 19.48
N TYR A 55 21.01 -35.81 19.64
CA TYR A 55 20.13 -34.87 18.94
C TYR A 55 20.77 -34.19 17.73
N ARG A 56 21.99 -34.59 17.35
CA ARG A 56 22.78 -33.93 16.30
C ARG A 56 22.07 -33.88 14.94
N TYR A 57 21.27 -34.90 14.61
CA TYR A 57 20.46 -34.91 13.39
C TYR A 57 19.39 -33.81 13.39
N TYR A 58 18.73 -33.60 14.52
CA TYR A 58 17.70 -32.54 14.67
C TYR A 58 18.31 -31.14 14.62
N SER A 59 19.54 -30.99 15.09
CA SER A 59 20.30 -29.74 14.95
C SER A 59 20.48 -29.35 13.48
N TYR A 60 20.94 -30.27 12.63
CA TYR A 60 21.10 -29.99 11.19
C TYR A 60 19.77 -29.63 10.53
N PHE A 61 18.68 -30.30 10.90
CA PHE A 61 17.36 -29.97 10.40
C PHE A 61 16.93 -28.55 10.81
N MET A 62 17.11 -28.17 12.08
CA MET A 62 16.78 -26.83 12.56
C MET A 62 17.61 -25.75 11.86
N LEU A 63 18.93 -25.91 11.79
CA LEU A 63 19.81 -24.96 11.11
C LEU A 63 19.47 -24.83 9.62
N GLY A 64 19.24 -25.96 8.95
CA GLY A 64 18.82 -26.01 7.54
C GLY A 64 17.47 -25.32 7.32
N SER A 65 16.50 -25.51 8.22
CA SER A 65 15.19 -24.87 8.15
C SER A 65 15.28 -23.34 8.30
N GLY A 66 16.14 -22.83 9.19
CA GLY A 66 16.36 -21.40 9.37
C GLY A 66 16.99 -20.76 8.14
N LEU A 67 17.96 -21.44 7.51
CA LEU A 67 18.58 -21.00 6.26
C LEU A 67 17.56 -20.99 5.10
N LEU A 68 16.79 -22.07 4.96
CA LEU A 68 15.74 -22.17 3.95
C LEU A 68 14.69 -21.06 4.14
N PHE A 69 14.27 -20.81 5.38
CA PHE A 69 13.34 -19.73 5.68
C PHE A 69 13.93 -18.36 5.30
N PHE A 70 15.21 -18.10 5.58
CA PHE A 70 15.85 -16.84 5.19
C PHE A 70 15.80 -16.59 3.67
N LEU A 71 16.00 -17.64 2.87
CA LEU A 71 15.96 -17.57 1.40
C LEU A 71 14.53 -17.40 0.86
N VAL A 72 13.56 -18.12 1.43
CA VAL A 72 12.16 -18.12 0.96
C VAL A 72 11.38 -16.91 1.47
N TYR A 73 11.78 -16.32 2.60
CA TYR A 73 11.04 -15.26 3.30
C TYR A 73 10.69 -14.04 2.43
N PRO A 74 11.59 -13.47 1.60
CA PRO A 74 11.25 -12.31 0.78
C PRO A 74 10.04 -12.56 -0.12
N TRP A 75 10.01 -13.69 -0.83
CA TRP A 75 8.88 -14.04 -1.70
C TRP A 75 7.63 -14.40 -0.91
N TRP A 76 7.78 -15.19 0.16
CA TRP A 76 6.64 -15.61 0.98
C TRP A 76 5.95 -14.43 1.66
N SER A 77 6.71 -13.51 2.24
CA SER A 77 6.17 -12.33 2.93
C SER A 77 5.43 -11.40 1.96
N ALA A 78 6.02 -11.10 0.81
CA ALA A 78 5.38 -10.30 -0.23
C ALA A 78 4.04 -10.91 -0.68
N TRP A 79 4.02 -12.23 -0.93
CA TRP A 79 2.79 -12.94 -1.28
C TRP A 79 1.76 -12.91 -0.15
N PHE A 80 2.19 -13.16 1.09
CA PHE A 80 1.33 -13.21 2.26
C PHE A 80 0.59 -11.90 2.50
N TYR A 81 1.28 -10.76 2.50
CA TYR A 81 0.66 -9.44 2.69
C TYR A 81 -0.28 -9.09 1.54
N LYS A 82 0.11 -9.34 0.29
CA LYS A 82 -0.78 -9.13 -0.86
C LYS A 82 -2.06 -9.94 -0.73
N ARG A 83 -1.97 -11.20 -0.31
CA ARG A 83 -3.14 -12.06 -0.05
C ARG A 83 -3.98 -11.54 1.11
N MET A 84 -3.34 -11.13 2.20
CA MET A 84 -4.02 -10.60 3.39
C MET A 84 -4.84 -9.35 3.06
N PHE A 85 -4.24 -8.36 2.41
CA PHE A 85 -4.93 -7.13 2.00
C PHE A 85 -6.05 -7.41 1.01
N LYS A 86 -5.82 -8.29 0.03
CA LYS A 86 -6.87 -8.71 -0.90
C LYS A 86 -8.08 -9.31 -0.16
N LYS A 87 -7.84 -10.21 0.79
CA LYS A 87 -8.91 -10.80 1.62
C LYS A 87 -9.63 -9.74 2.47
N HIS A 88 -8.89 -8.77 3.01
CA HIS A 88 -9.47 -7.67 3.77
C HIS A 88 -10.40 -6.80 2.91
N ILE A 89 -9.98 -6.45 1.70
CA ILE A 89 -10.78 -5.70 0.73
C ILE A 89 -12.03 -6.48 0.33
N GLU A 90 -11.90 -7.76 0.01
CA GLU A 90 -13.03 -8.62 -0.32
C GLU A 90 -14.05 -8.68 0.84
N ALA A 91 -13.57 -8.79 2.08
CA ALA A 91 -14.43 -8.81 3.26
C ALA A 91 -15.09 -7.45 3.57
N GLN A 92 -14.40 -6.34 3.31
CA GLN A 92 -14.91 -4.99 3.57
C GLN A 92 -15.92 -4.54 2.50
N PHE A 93 -15.72 -4.98 1.25
CA PHE A 93 -16.50 -4.50 0.12
C PHE A 93 -17.53 -5.49 -0.40
N LYS A 94 -17.58 -6.77 0.03
CA LYS A 94 -18.64 -7.77 -0.23
C LYS A 94 -19.52 -7.47 -1.47
N ASP A 95 -18.89 -7.43 -2.64
CA ASP A 95 -19.54 -7.25 -3.97
C ASP A 95 -20.02 -5.83 -4.34
N GLN A 96 -19.73 -4.82 -3.54
CA GLN A 96 -19.92 -3.40 -3.87
C GLN A 96 -18.87 -2.86 -4.87
N LEU A 97 -17.87 -3.66 -5.23
CA LEU A 97 -16.80 -3.27 -6.16
C LEU A 97 -16.96 -4.00 -7.50
N PRO A 98 -16.76 -3.30 -8.63
CA PRO A 98 -16.40 -1.89 -8.73
C PRO A 98 -17.59 -0.95 -8.43
N TYR A 99 -17.30 0.26 -7.94
CA TYR A 99 -18.32 1.31 -7.86
C TYR A 99 -17.87 2.59 -8.56
N PHE A 100 -18.85 3.29 -9.12
CA PHE A 100 -18.67 4.56 -9.79
C PHE A 100 -18.49 5.69 -8.77
N THR A 101 -17.49 6.52 -9.00
CA THR A 101 -17.16 7.68 -8.19
C THR A 101 -17.13 8.89 -9.10
N LYS A 102 -17.85 9.94 -8.69
CA LYS A 102 -17.78 11.25 -9.30
C LYS A 102 -16.92 12.16 -8.43
N LEU A 103 -15.89 12.73 -9.03
CA LEU A 103 -14.93 13.60 -8.38
C LEU A 103 -15.00 14.98 -9.03
N VAL A 104 -15.28 16.00 -8.23
CA VAL A 104 -15.26 17.40 -8.66
C VAL A 104 -14.10 18.07 -7.93
N MET A 105 -13.15 18.60 -8.69
CA MET A 105 -11.96 19.28 -8.17
C MET A 105 -12.08 20.77 -8.48
N GLU A 106 -12.25 21.56 -7.43
CA GLU A 106 -12.33 23.02 -7.47
C GLU A 106 -11.11 23.64 -6.78
N ASP A 107 -10.99 24.97 -6.87
CA ASP A 107 -9.77 25.63 -6.42
C ASP A 107 -9.59 25.58 -4.89
N GLU A 108 -10.70 25.57 -4.13
CA GLU A 108 -10.68 25.54 -2.65
C GLU A 108 -11.07 24.18 -2.05
N PHE A 109 -11.78 23.33 -2.78
CA PHE A 109 -12.28 22.05 -2.26
C PHE A 109 -12.41 20.98 -3.34
N ILE A 110 -12.49 19.73 -2.87
CA ILE A 110 -12.76 18.54 -3.70
C ILE A 110 -14.03 17.88 -3.18
N GLU A 111 -14.97 17.59 -4.07
CA GLU A 111 -16.16 16.80 -3.76
C GLU A 111 -16.03 15.40 -4.35
N VAL A 112 -16.35 14.41 -3.54
CA VAL A 112 -16.38 13.00 -3.91
C VAL A 112 -17.79 12.49 -3.68
N ALA A 113 -18.47 12.09 -4.75
CA ALA A 113 -19.77 11.44 -4.68
C ALA A 113 -19.63 9.96 -5.07
N SER A 114 -20.08 9.07 -4.19
CA SER A 114 -20.02 7.62 -4.39
C SER A 114 -21.24 6.95 -3.74
N PRO A 115 -21.53 5.67 -4.05
CA PRO A 115 -22.58 4.91 -3.36
C PRO A 115 -22.39 4.80 -1.84
N ARG A 116 -21.18 5.09 -1.32
CA ARG A 116 -20.88 5.07 0.11
C ARG A 116 -21.12 6.41 0.80
N GLY A 117 -21.46 7.45 0.04
CA GLY A 117 -21.72 8.79 0.53
C GLY A 117 -21.05 9.86 -0.33
N ASN A 118 -21.43 11.10 -0.03
CA ASN A 118 -20.87 12.30 -0.62
C ASN A 118 -20.03 13.00 0.44
N THR A 119 -18.77 13.29 0.12
CA THR A 119 -17.84 13.96 1.04
C THR A 119 -17.19 15.13 0.34
N ARG A 120 -17.00 16.22 1.07
CA ARG A 120 -16.28 17.41 0.63
C ARG A 120 -15.03 17.57 1.46
N PHE A 121 -13.90 17.81 0.80
CA PHE A 121 -12.59 18.00 1.42
C PHE A 121 -12.04 19.36 1.05
N LEU A 122 -11.47 20.09 2.01
CA LEU A 122 -10.76 21.33 1.72
C LEU A 122 -9.38 21.02 1.14
N ILE A 123 -8.95 21.79 0.13
CA ILE A 123 -7.61 21.65 -0.44
C ILE A 123 -6.52 21.93 0.59
N SER A 124 -6.79 22.83 1.53
CA SER A 124 -5.89 23.12 2.67
C SER A 124 -5.61 21.91 3.56
N ASP A 125 -6.48 20.91 3.57
CA ASP A 125 -6.35 19.71 4.40
C ASP A 125 -5.54 18.61 3.69
N ILE A 126 -5.15 18.82 2.43
CA ILE A 126 -4.32 17.88 1.70
C ILE A 126 -2.92 17.86 2.33
N LYS A 127 -2.53 16.69 2.84
CA LYS A 127 -1.19 16.46 3.39
C LYS A 127 -0.16 16.28 2.30
N SER A 128 -0.49 15.48 1.28
CA SER A 128 0.41 15.20 0.16
C SER A 128 -0.35 14.59 -1.01
N ILE A 129 0.26 14.67 -2.19
CA ILE A 129 -0.22 14.03 -3.40
C ILE A 129 0.86 13.08 -3.87
N ILE A 130 0.48 11.84 -4.17
CA ILE A 130 1.37 10.81 -4.69
C ILE A 130 0.95 10.49 -6.11
N GLU A 131 1.91 10.56 -7.01
CA GLU A 131 1.73 10.19 -8.40
C GLU A 131 2.57 8.95 -8.70
N THR A 132 1.91 7.86 -9.10
CA THR A 132 2.57 6.66 -9.58
C THR A 132 2.30 6.48 -11.08
N LYS A 133 2.79 5.37 -11.65
CA LYS A 133 2.59 5.07 -13.06
C LYS A 133 1.10 4.98 -13.41
N ASP A 134 0.33 4.28 -12.59
CA ASP A 134 -1.05 3.90 -12.90
C ASP A 134 -2.10 4.68 -12.07
N HIS A 135 -1.68 5.32 -10.97
CA HIS A 135 -2.58 6.00 -10.03
C HIS A 135 -2.09 7.39 -9.66
N LEU A 136 -3.05 8.25 -9.32
CA LEU A 136 -2.84 9.49 -8.59
C LEU A 136 -3.60 9.36 -7.26
N VAL A 137 -2.95 9.68 -6.15
CA VAL A 137 -3.51 9.55 -4.81
C VAL A 137 -3.37 10.86 -4.06
N ILE A 138 -4.50 11.39 -3.58
CA ILE A 138 -4.53 12.59 -2.73
C ILE A 138 -4.71 12.13 -1.29
N LEU A 139 -3.76 12.43 -0.42
CA LEU A 139 -3.76 12.05 0.99
C LEU A 139 -4.21 13.21 1.87
N PHE A 140 -5.24 12.97 2.69
CA PHE A 140 -5.69 13.87 3.74
C PHE A 140 -5.23 13.37 5.12
N SER A 141 -5.19 12.06 5.31
CA SER A 141 -4.66 11.41 6.51
C SER A 141 -4.22 9.97 6.21
N GLU A 142 -3.73 9.25 7.23
CA GLU A 142 -3.38 7.82 7.13
C GLU A 142 -4.57 6.94 6.71
N PHE A 143 -5.78 7.37 7.02
CA PHE A 143 -7.00 6.60 6.77
C PHE A 143 -7.80 7.13 5.58
N MET A 144 -7.57 8.39 5.19
CA MET A 144 -8.41 9.11 4.25
C MET A 144 -7.61 9.56 3.03
N SER A 145 -8.02 9.04 1.88
CA SER A 145 -7.41 9.35 0.60
C SER A 145 -8.41 9.25 -0.54
N ILE A 146 -8.18 10.07 -1.56
CA ILE A 146 -8.84 9.93 -2.85
C ILE A 146 -7.90 9.19 -3.78
N ILE A 147 -8.38 8.12 -4.39
CA ILE A 147 -7.63 7.31 -5.37
C ILE A 147 -8.21 7.61 -6.74
N ILE A 148 -7.35 7.92 -7.71
CA ILE A 148 -7.72 8.24 -9.08
C ILE A 148 -6.92 7.32 -10.00
N PRO A 149 -7.54 6.28 -10.60
CA PRO A 149 -6.88 5.44 -11.59
C PRO A 149 -6.67 6.23 -12.89
N LYS A 150 -5.42 6.41 -13.32
CA LYS A 150 -5.09 7.22 -14.51
C LYS A 150 -5.70 6.66 -15.80
N LYS A 151 -5.89 5.35 -15.87
CA LYS A 151 -6.50 4.67 -17.03
C LYS A 151 -7.96 5.08 -17.29
N GLU A 152 -8.66 5.55 -16.25
CA GLU A 152 -10.07 5.95 -16.34
C GLU A 152 -10.22 7.48 -16.54
N VAL A 153 -9.11 8.23 -16.58
CA VAL A 153 -9.12 9.69 -16.72
C VAL A 153 -9.03 10.06 -18.21
N PRO A 154 -10.05 10.71 -18.79
CA PRO A 154 -10.06 11.04 -20.22
C PRO A 154 -8.97 12.04 -20.62
N ASP A 155 -8.68 13.02 -19.75
CA ASP A 155 -7.67 14.06 -19.98
C ASP A 155 -6.70 14.14 -18.80
N LEU A 156 -5.58 13.44 -18.94
CA LEU A 156 -4.50 13.45 -17.96
C LEU A 156 -3.80 14.80 -17.85
N ASN A 157 -3.74 15.58 -18.94
CA ASN A 157 -3.07 16.88 -18.94
C ASN A 157 -3.85 17.89 -18.09
N LEU A 158 -5.18 17.86 -18.19
CA LEU A 158 -6.06 18.71 -17.40
C LEU A 158 -5.99 18.36 -15.90
N LEU A 159 -5.95 17.06 -15.58
CA LEU A 159 -5.71 16.61 -14.20
C LEU A 159 -4.35 17.09 -13.68
N GLN A 160 -3.28 16.93 -14.45
CA GLN A 160 -1.93 17.39 -14.06
C GLN A 160 -1.89 18.90 -13.81
N LYS A 161 -2.49 19.71 -14.68
CA LYS A 161 -2.59 21.17 -14.47
C LYS A 161 -3.31 21.53 -13.17
N GLN A 162 -4.38 20.82 -12.82
CA GLN A 162 -5.08 21.06 -11.56
C GLN A 162 -4.19 20.72 -10.35
N ILE A 163 -3.41 19.64 -10.43
CA ILE A 163 -2.46 19.26 -9.37
C ILE A 163 -1.32 20.27 -9.24
N GLU A 164 -0.79 20.77 -10.35
CA GLU A 164 0.19 21.86 -10.37
C GLU A 164 -0.38 23.13 -9.73
N ALA A 165 -1.62 23.49 -10.04
CA ALA A 165 -2.30 24.62 -9.40
C ALA A 165 -2.41 24.44 -7.88
N TYR A 166 -2.77 23.24 -7.40
CA TYR A 166 -2.79 22.95 -5.96
C TYR A 166 -1.42 23.01 -5.30
N ARG A 167 -0.39 22.46 -5.97
CA ARG A 167 0.99 22.54 -5.50
C ARG A 167 1.43 24.00 -5.36
N ASP A 168 1.15 24.83 -6.36
CA ASP A 168 1.67 26.20 -6.41
C ASP A 168 0.89 27.14 -5.47
N ASN A 169 -0.44 26.97 -5.37
CA ASN A 169 -1.30 27.81 -4.52
C ASN A 169 -1.22 27.43 -3.03
N TYR A 170 -1.15 26.13 -2.72
CA TYR A 170 -1.23 25.62 -1.33
C TYR A 170 0.08 25.02 -0.82
N LYS A 171 1.14 24.99 -1.65
CA LYS A 171 2.45 24.41 -1.31
C LYS A 171 2.36 22.94 -0.89
N ILE A 172 1.43 22.21 -1.50
CA ILE A 172 1.22 20.79 -1.20
C ILE A 172 2.39 19.97 -1.74
N PRO A 173 3.00 19.08 -0.94
CA PRO A 173 4.07 18.21 -1.42
C PRO A 173 3.52 17.18 -2.41
N VAL A 174 4.14 17.11 -3.59
CA VAL A 174 3.82 16.13 -4.64
C VAL A 174 5.01 15.19 -4.80
N THR A 175 4.77 13.90 -4.55
CA THR A 175 5.78 12.84 -4.67
C THR A 175 5.50 12.00 -5.91
N GLN A 176 6.48 11.91 -6.80
CA GLN A 176 6.42 11.07 -7.99
C GLN A 176 7.17 9.75 -7.76
N ASP A 177 6.47 8.63 -7.80
CA ASP A 177 7.02 7.29 -7.60
C ASP A 177 6.57 6.33 -8.72
N PHE A 178 7.12 6.55 -9.92
CA PHE A 178 6.79 5.79 -11.12
C PHE A 178 7.43 4.39 -11.17
N VAL A 179 8.43 4.13 -10.33
CA VAL A 179 9.20 2.87 -10.32
C VAL A 179 8.71 1.92 -9.23
N TRP A 180 7.80 2.39 -8.36
CA TRP A 180 7.25 1.60 -7.27
C TRP A 180 6.73 0.23 -7.73
N LYS A 181 7.14 -0.79 -6.99
CA LYS A 181 6.62 -2.15 -7.11
C LYS A 181 6.58 -2.78 -5.72
N TRP A 182 5.52 -3.52 -5.45
CA TRP A 182 5.41 -4.33 -4.25
C TRP A 182 6.52 -5.39 -4.19
N LYS A 183 7.26 -5.44 -3.07
CA LYS A 183 8.38 -6.33 -2.80
C LYS A 183 8.31 -6.89 -1.39
#